data_AF-A0A3C0Z397-F1
#
_entry.id   AF-A0A3C0Z397-F1
#
_cell.length_a   1.000
_cell.length_b   1.000
_cell.length_c   1.000
_cell.angle_alpha   90.00
_cell.angle_beta   90.00
_cell.angle_gamma   90.00
#
_symmetry.space_group_name_H-M   'P 1'
#
loop_
_entity.id
_entity.type
_entity.pdbx_description
1 polymer ?
#
loop_
_entity_poly.entity_id
_entity_poly.type
_entity_poly.pdbx_seq_one_letter_code
_entity_poly.pdbx_strand_id
1 'polypeptide(L)'
;MQGGSMASSTLTRPRTLGEYTSAAWSSDTRYDGLDVVIGAIAEGACRIQALVRAATLANVIGTTGEINVQGEIVQLLDMAASNTFVNFLSESGRVAAVGSEEIEETVAVGHGPQHNYIVQMDPLDGSSNIDVAVSSGSIFGIWRREAGEPFSDESSLRPG
;
A
#
# COMPACT_ATOMS: atom_id res chain seq x y z
N MET A 1 -18.10 49.00 30.61
CA MET A 1 -18.35 48.01 29.53
C MET A 1 -17.09 47.93 28.67
N GLN A 2 -16.19 46.99 28.95
CA GLN A 2 -15.10 46.63 28.03
C GLN A 2 -15.49 45.30 27.39
N GLY A 3 -15.74 45.34 26.08
CA GLY A 3 -16.08 44.17 25.28
C GLY A 3 -14.85 43.31 25.07
N GLY A 4 -14.93 42.04 25.47
CA GLY A 4 -13.95 41.02 25.12
C GLY A 4 -13.99 40.74 23.62
N SER A 5 -12.83 40.87 22.96
CA SER A 5 -12.62 40.35 21.62
C SER A 5 -12.46 38.83 21.72
N MET A 6 -13.47 38.07 21.28
CA MET A 6 -13.34 36.63 21.10
C MET A 6 -12.45 36.39 19.88
N ALA A 7 -11.23 35.88 20.13
CA ALA A 7 -10.38 35.35 19.08
C ALA A 7 -11.12 34.19 18.39
N SER A 8 -11.49 34.41 17.13
CA SER A 8 -12.01 33.38 16.24
C SER A 8 -10.91 32.35 16.01
N SER A 9 -11.01 31.20 16.69
CA SER A 9 -10.20 30.01 16.44
C SER A 9 -10.56 29.47 15.05
N THR A 10 -9.79 29.85 14.04
CA THR A 10 -9.91 29.27 12.70
C THR A 10 -9.44 27.82 12.78
N LEU A 11 -10.37 26.88 12.74
CA LEU A 11 -10.05 25.45 12.62
C LEU A 11 -9.33 25.22 11.29
N THR A 12 -8.01 25.02 11.34
CA THR A 12 -7.21 24.68 10.15
C THR A 12 -7.64 23.30 9.65
N ARG A 13 -8.10 23.21 8.40
CA ARG A 13 -8.47 21.94 7.76
C ARG A 13 -7.31 20.94 7.90
N PRO A 14 -7.57 19.70 8.33
CA PRO A 14 -6.53 18.67 8.39
C PRO A 14 -5.98 18.41 6.98
N ARG A 15 -4.65 18.30 6.88
CA ARG A 15 -3.97 17.98 5.62
C ARG A 15 -4.21 16.52 5.23
N THR A 16 -4.42 16.28 3.94
CA THR A 16 -4.48 14.92 3.37
C THR A 16 -3.09 14.31 3.27
N LEU A 17 -3.00 12.99 3.09
CA LEU A 17 -1.73 12.30 2.84
C LEU A 17 -1.04 12.84 1.57
N GLY A 18 -1.79 13.07 0.49
CA GLY A 18 -1.26 13.65 -0.74
C GLY A 18 -0.70 15.05 -0.53
N GLU A 19 -1.46 15.93 0.15
CA GLU A 19 -0.98 17.28 0.49
C GLU A 19 0.28 17.25 1.36
N TYR A 20 0.39 16.29 2.28
CA TYR A 20 1.56 16.13 3.13
C TYR A 20 2.79 15.66 2.35
N THR A 21 2.65 14.57 1.59
CA THR A 21 3.75 13.92 0.87
C THR A 21 4.35 14.80 -0.21
N SER A 22 3.52 15.44 -1.04
CA SER A 22 4.00 16.39 -2.04
C SER A 22 4.72 17.58 -1.41
N ALA A 23 4.23 18.09 -0.26
CA ALA A 23 4.90 19.19 0.43
C ALA A 23 6.23 18.76 1.08
N ALA A 24 6.26 17.61 1.75
CA ALA A 24 7.40 17.13 2.52
C ALA A 24 8.64 16.83 1.66
N TRP A 25 8.43 16.43 0.39
CA TRP A 25 9.50 15.96 -0.49
C TRP A 25 9.77 16.84 -1.71
N SER A 26 8.95 17.88 -1.93
CA SER A 26 9.06 18.78 -3.10
C SER A 26 10.44 19.40 -3.34
N SER A 27 11.27 19.55 -2.30
CA SER A 27 12.58 20.20 -2.39
C SER A 27 13.78 19.25 -2.46
N ASP A 28 13.55 17.93 -2.41
CA ASP A 28 14.62 16.93 -2.31
C ASP A 28 14.49 15.86 -3.40
N THR A 29 15.40 15.91 -4.37
CA THR A 29 15.42 15.02 -5.53
C THR A 29 15.64 13.55 -5.18
N ARG A 30 16.13 13.25 -3.96
CA ARG A 30 16.24 11.88 -3.43
C ARG A 30 14.88 11.21 -3.23
N TYR A 31 13.80 11.98 -3.21
CA TYR A 31 12.43 11.50 -3.06
C TYR A 31 11.55 11.77 -4.30
N ASP A 32 12.15 12.15 -5.44
CA ASP A 32 11.39 12.37 -6.68
C ASP A 32 10.52 11.16 -7.04
N GLY A 33 9.20 11.37 -7.07
CA GLY A 33 8.20 10.36 -7.39
C GLY A 33 7.72 9.50 -6.21
N LEU A 34 8.27 9.67 -4.99
CA LEU A 34 7.86 8.89 -3.83
C LEU A 34 6.41 9.18 -3.40
N ASP A 35 5.94 10.42 -3.59
CA ASP A 35 4.55 10.82 -3.35
C ASP A 35 3.58 10.05 -4.24
N VAL A 36 3.95 9.83 -5.50
CA VAL A 36 3.18 9.00 -6.44
C VAL A 36 3.12 7.54 -5.98
N VAL A 37 4.25 6.97 -5.53
CA VAL A 37 4.30 5.58 -5.02
C VAL A 37 3.42 5.42 -3.77
N ILE A 38 3.49 6.37 -2.83
CA ILE A 38 2.67 6.34 -1.62
C ILE A 38 1.19 6.60 -1.93
N GLY A 39 0.89 7.42 -2.93
CA GLY A 39 -0.45 7.56 -3.47
C GLY A 39 -1.00 6.23 -3.98
N ALA A 40 -0.23 5.50 -4.78
CA ALA A 40 -0.61 4.18 -5.28
C ALA A 40 -0.85 3.17 -4.14
N ILE A 41 0.00 3.17 -3.10
CA ILE A 41 -0.20 2.34 -1.90
C ILE A 41 -1.50 2.71 -1.19
N ALA A 42 -1.78 4.01 -1.02
CA ALA A 42 -3.00 4.47 -0.36
C ALA A 42 -4.27 4.08 -1.14
N GLU A 43 -4.25 4.18 -2.47
CA GLU A 43 -5.34 3.74 -3.34
C GLU A 43 -5.57 2.23 -3.24
N GLY A 44 -4.48 1.44 -3.29
CA GLY A 44 -4.52 0.00 -3.06
C GLY A 44 -5.10 -0.36 -1.69
N ALA A 45 -4.65 0.30 -0.63
CA ALA A 45 -5.15 0.06 0.73
C ALA A 45 -6.65 0.37 0.86
N CYS A 46 -7.13 1.47 0.25
CA CYS A 46 -8.57 1.76 0.20
C CYS A 46 -9.35 0.67 -0.55
N ARG A 47 -8.80 0.13 -1.64
CA ARG A 47 -9.42 -0.96 -2.41
C ARG A 47 -9.48 -2.26 -1.60
N ILE A 48 -8.40 -2.63 -0.91
CA ILE A 48 -8.37 -3.83 -0.07
C ILE A 48 -9.30 -3.72 1.11
N GLN A 49 -9.35 -2.57 1.78
CA GLN A 49 -10.33 -2.31 2.84
C GLN A 49 -11.77 -2.53 2.35
N ALA A 50 -12.09 -2.11 1.12
CA ALA A 50 -13.41 -2.33 0.54
C ALA A 50 -13.69 -3.83 0.26
N LEU A 51 -12.69 -4.56 -0.23
CA LEU A 51 -12.81 -6.01 -0.49
C LEU A 51 -13.00 -6.81 0.79
N VAL A 52 -12.16 -6.56 1.81
CA VAL A 52 -12.26 -7.22 3.12
C VAL A 52 -13.65 -7.00 3.71
N ARG A 53 -14.12 -5.74 3.75
CA ARG A 53 -15.46 -5.41 4.25
C ARG A 53 -16.58 -6.09 3.48
N ALA A 54 -16.49 -6.16 2.15
CA ALA A 54 -17.50 -6.82 1.33
C ALA A 54 -17.54 -8.32 1.58
N ALA A 55 -16.39 -8.97 1.70
CA ALA A 55 -16.29 -10.40 1.98
C ALA A 55 -16.84 -10.73 3.38
N THR A 56 -16.60 -9.88 4.39
CA THR A 56 -17.23 -10.01 5.71
C THR A 56 -18.75 -9.89 5.65
N LEU A 57 -19.29 -8.91 4.92
CA LEU A 57 -20.74 -8.68 4.80
C LEU A 57 -21.47 -9.79 4.03
N ALA A 58 -20.82 -10.40 3.04
CA ALA A 58 -21.39 -11.49 2.26
C ALA A 58 -21.54 -12.80 3.06
N ASN A 59 -21.20 -12.80 4.36
CA ASN A 59 -21.17 -13.96 5.25
C ASN A 59 -20.28 -15.10 4.74
N VAL A 60 -19.38 -14.79 3.80
CA VAL A 60 -18.38 -15.69 3.22
C VAL A 60 -17.25 -15.97 4.22
N ILE A 61 -17.08 -15.10 5.22
CA ILE A 61 -16.04 -15.18 6.26
C ILE A 61 -16.58 -15.77 7.59
N GLY A 62 -17.86 -16.17 7.65
CA GLY A 62 -18.37 -17.17 8.62
C GLY A 62 -19.03 -16.65 9.90
N THR A 63 -20.27 -17.10 10.15
CA THR A 63 -21.01 -16.93 11.43
C THR A 63 -21.38 -18.26 12.10
N THR A 64 -21.07 -19.43 11.52
CA THR A 64 -21.67 -20.72 11.92
C THR A 64 -20.76 -21.68 12.69
N GLY A 65 -19.49 -21.34 12.96
CA GLY A 65 -18.59 -22.20 13.74
C GLY A 65 -18.22 -23.54 13.05
N GLU A 66 -18.73 -23.78 11.85
CA GLU A 66 -18.10 -24.71 10.92
C GLU A 66 -16.87 -24.01 10.35
N ILE A 67 -15.74 -24.71 10.44
CA ILE A 67 -14.45 -24.36 9.86
C ILE A 67 -14.74 -23.91 8.42
N ASN A 68 -14.62 -22.61 8.13
CA ASN A 68 -14.65 -22.15 6.74
C ASN A 68 -13.58 -22.96 6.00
N VAL A 69 -13.63 -23.05 4.69
CA VAL A 69 -12.47 -23.47 3.88
C VAL A 69 -11.32 -22.45 4.11
N GLN A 70 -10.75 -22.46 5.32
CA GLN A 70 -10.23 -21.31 6.06
C GLN A 70 -8.88 -20.87 5.52
N GLY A 71 -8.17 -21.79 4.88
CA GLY A 71 -7.02 -21.46 4.05
C GLY A 71 -7.44 -20.92 2.68
N GLU A 72 -8.48 -21.47 2.05
CA GLU A 72 -8.83 -21.13 0.66
C GLU A 72 -9.32 -19.68 0.52
N ILE A 73 -10.28 -19.23 1.32
CA ILE A 73 -10.79 -17.85 1.21
C ILE A 73 -9.77 -16.81 1.67
N VAL A 74 -9.01 -17.12 2.72
CA VAL A 74 -7.92 -16.27 3.20
C VAL A 74 -6.87 -16.11 2.10
N GLN A 75 -6.41 -17.22 1.52
CA GLN A 75 -5.48 -17.22 0.39
C GLN A 75 -6.03 -16.48 -0.85
N LEU A 76 -7.34 -16.55 -1.12
CA LEU A 76 -7.97 -15.76 -2.18
C LEU A 76 -7.93 -14.26 -1.89
N LEU A 77 -8.12 -13.85 -0.62
CA LEU A 77 -8.00 -12.46 -0.21
C LEU A 77 -6.56 -11.97 -0.26
N ASP A 78 -5.62 -12.78 0.21
CA ASP A 78 -4.17 -12.51 0.13
C ASP A 78 -3.76 -12.30 -1.33
N MET A 79 -4.20 -13.19 -2.22
CA MET A 79 -3.92 -13.05 -3.64
C MET A 79 -4.62 -11.87 -4.30
N ALA A 80 -5.85 -11.55 -3.89
CA ALA A 80 -6.53 -10.33 -4.34
C ALA A 80 -5.80 -9.07 -3.85
N ALA A 81 -5.22 -9.10 -2.65
CA ALA A 81 -4.42 -8.04 -2.08
C ALA A 81 -3.14 -7.81 -2.89
N SER A 82 -2.37 -8.86 -3.15
CA SER A 82 -1.18 -8.78 -4.01
C SER A 82 -1.49 -8.23 -5.39
N ASN A 83 -2.48 -8.78 -6.07
CA ASN A 83 -2.84 -8.35 -7.44
C ASN A 83 -3.25 -6.88 -7.48
N THR A 84 -3.99 -6.42 -6.46
CA THR A 84 -4.41 -5.02 -6.37
C THR A 84 -3.22 -4.09 -6.21
N PHE A 85 -2.31 -4.38 -5.26
CA PHE A 85 -1.14 -3.54 -5.05
C PHE A 85 -0.19 -3.57 -6.25
N VAL A 86 0.05 -4.75 -6.84
CA VAL A 86 0.82 -4.87 -8.08
C VAL A 86 0.23 -3.98 -9.17
N ASN A 87 -1.09 -3.96 -9.35
CA ASN A 87 -1.72 -3.12 -10.37
C ASN A 87 -1.46 -1.63 -10.13
N PHE A 88 -1.80 -1.11 -8.94
CA PHE A 88 -1.62 0.32 -8.62
C PHE A 88 -0.15 0.75 -8.68
N LEU A 89 0.76 -0.07 -8.14
CA LEU A 89 2.20 0.20 -8.18
C LEU A 89 2.71 0.17 -9.62
N SER A 90 2.23 -0.77 -10.45
CA SER A 90 2.63 -0.87 -11.85
C SER A 90 2.19 0.33 -12.67
N GLU A 91 0.96 0.80 -12.46
CA GLU A 91 0.37 1.93 -13.17
C GLU A 91 0.92 3.29 -12.70
N SER A 92 1.63 3.34 -11.56
CA SER A 92 2.21 4.57 -11.00
C SER A 92 3.26 5.23 -11.91
N GLY A 93 3.88 4.46 -12.81
CA GLY A 93 4.99 4.92 -13.65
C GLY A 93 6.29 5.24 -12.89
N ARG A 94 6.36 4.92 -11.59
CA ARG A 94 7.52 5.20 -10.72
C ARG A 94 8.18 3.94 -10.17
N VAL A 95 7.51 2.80 -10.23
CA VAL A 95 8.00 1.52 -9.69
C VAL A 95 8.62 0.67 -10.80
N ALA A 96 9.84 0.18 -10.57
CA ALA A 96 10.55 -0.70 -11.48
C ALA A 96 10.21 -2.16 -11.25
N ALA A 97 10.00 -2.54 -9.99
CA ALA A 97 9.73 -3.90 -9.60
C ALA A 97 8.94 -3.97 -8.29
N VAL A 98 8.12 -5.01 -8.17
CA VAL A 98 7.33 -5.32 -6.98
C VAL A 98 7.59 -6.77 -6.58
N GLY A 99 7.98 -7.01 -5.33
CA GLY A 99 7.88 -8.36 -4.75
C GLY A 99 6.81 -8.39 -3.66
N SER A 100 6.22 -9.57 -3.48
CA SER A 100 5.09 -9.83 -2.61
C SER A 100 5.30 -11.15 -1.90
N GLU A 101 4.86 -11.27 -0.65
CA GLU A 101 4.84 -12.58 0.05
C GLU A 101 4.12 -13.67 -0.78
N GLU A 102 3.00 -13.32 -1.39
CA GLU A 102 2.16 -14.25 -2.17
C GLU A 102 2.64 -14.54 -3.60
N ILE A 103 3.73 -13.93 -4.07
CA ILE A 103 4.23 -14.12 -5.45
C ILE A 103 5.68 -14.57 -5.39
N GLU A 104 5.95 -15.78 -5.91
CA GLU A 104 7.28 -16.41 -5.85
C GLU A 104 8.36 -15.61 -6.61
N GLU A 105 8.01 -15.09 -7.79
CA GLU A 105 8.93 -14.31 -8.62
C GLU A 105 8.66 -12.80 -8.51
N THR A 106 9.74 -11.99 -8.53
CA THR A 106 9.60 -10.54 -8.52
C THR A 106 8.88 -10.07 -9.79
N VAL A 107 7.84 -9.25 -9.64
CA VAL A 107 7.12 -8.66 -10.77
C VAL A 107 7.91 -7.49 -11.32
N ALA A 108 8.49 -7.68 -12.52
CA ALA A 108 9.11 -6.58 -13.27
C ALA A 108 8.03 -5.67 -13.87
N VAL A 109 8.08 -4.38 -13.53
CA VAL A 109 7.10 -3.37 -13.97
C VAL A 109 7.67 -2.52 -15.10
N GLY A 110 8.83 -1.90 -14.88
CA GLY A 110 9.35 -0.88 -15.78
C GLY A 110 10.84 -0.65 -15.65
N HIS A 111 11.49 -0.38 -16.78
CA HIS A 111 12.96 -0.20 -16.83
C HIS A 111 13.38 1.22 -17.18
N GLY A 112 12.43 2.09 -17.53
CA GLY A 112 12.72 3.47 -17.93
C GLY A 112 13.30 4.34 -16.80
N PRO A 113 13.88 5.51 -17.12
CA PRO A 113 14.56 6.38 -16.16
C PRO A 113 13.67 6.99 -15.07
N GLN A 114 12.35 6.83 -15.17
CA GLN A 114 11.37 7.31 -14.18
C GLN A 114 10.97 6.23 -13.17
N HIS A 115 11.28 4.96 -13.45
CA HIS A 115 11.01 3.82 -12.58
C HIS A 115 12.12 3.72 -11.53
N ASN A 116 12.02 4.60 -10.53
CA ASN A 116 13.08 4.89 -9.56
C ASN A 116 12.88 4.13 -8.25
N TYR A 117 11.87 3.25 -8.14
CA TYR A 117 11.55 2.56 -6.89
C TYR A 117 11.38 1.06 -7.07
N ILE A 118 11.81 0.31 -6.06
CA ILE A 118 11.50 -1.11 -5.87
C ILE A 118 10.65 -1.19 -4.61
N VAL A 119 9.56 -1.96 -4.68
CA VAL A 119 8.63 -2.14 -3.55
C VAL A 119 8.60 -3.61 -3.17
N GLN A 120 8.81 -3.90 -1.89
CA GLN A 120 8.53 -5.21 -1.31
C GLN A 120 7.32 -5.08 -0.40
N MET A 121 6.43 -6.08 -0.39
CA MET A 121 5.23 -6.03 0.44
C MET A 121 4.86 -7.38 1.07
N ASP A 122 4.31 -7.27 2.28
CA ASP A 122 3.30 -8.20 2.76
C ASP A 122 1.94 -7.52 2.48
N PRO A 123 1.16 -8.03 1.52
CA PRO A 123 -0.04 -7.37 1.03
C PRO A 123 -1.19 -7.41 2.04
N LEU A 124 -1.23 -8.39 2.94
CA LEU A 124 -2.32 -8.60 3.89
C LEU A 124 -1.84 -9.36 5.15
N ASP A 125 -1.02 -8.69 5.98
CA ASP A 125 -0.55 -9.22 7.25
C ASP A 125 -1.72 -9.54 8.18
N GLY A 126 -1.68 -10.75 8.75
CA GLY A 126 -2.71 -11.24 9.64
C GLY A 126 -4.04 -11.51 8.94
N SER A 127 -4.04 -11.98 7.70
CA SER A 127 -5.26 -12.35 6.96
C SER A 127 -6.09 -13.43 7.66
N SER A 128 -5.44 -14.34 8.40
CA SER A 128 -6.08 -15.33 9.27
C SER A 128 -6.88 -14.74 10.44
N ASN A 129 -6.73 -13.44 10.73
CA ASN A 129 -7.45 -12.74 11.81
C ASN A 129 -8.73 -12.04 11.33
N ILE A 130 -9.03 -12.07 10.03
CA ILE A 130 -10.14 -11.31 9.43
C ILE A 130 -11.51 -11.82 9.91
N ASP A 131 -11.65 -13.13 10.14
CA ASP A 131 -12.90 -13.76 10.58
C ASP A 131 -13.27 -13.45 12.04
N VAL A 132 -12.26 -13.29 12.88
CA VAL A 132 -12.41 -12.91 14.30
C VAL A 132 -12.36 -11.40 14.52
N ALA A 133 -12.37 -10.60 13.44
CA ALA A 133 -12.34 -9.13 13.47
C ALA A 133 -11.19 -8.55 14.30
N VAL A 134 -10.05 -9.23 14.29
CA VAL A 134 -8.78 -8.73 14.85
C VAL A 134 -8.10 -7.88 13.77
N SER A 135 -7.21 -6.96 14.18
CA SER A 135 -6.54 -6.06 13.25
C SER A 135 -5.66 -6.83 12.26
N SER A 136 -5.84 -6.52 10.98
CA SER A 136 -4.99 -6.92 9.86
C SER A 136 -4.50 -5.66 9.13
N GLY A 137 -3.45 -5.78 8.33
CA GLY A 137 -2.86 -4.62 7.65
C GLY A 137 -2.06 -4.98 6.41
N SER A 138 -1.31 -4.03 5.87
CA SER A 138 -0.38 -4.25 4.77
C SER A 138 0.95 -3.60 5.12
N ILE A 139 2.06 -4.25 4.79
CA ILE A 139 3.42 -3.81 5.13
C ILE A 139 4.17 -3.56 3.82
N PHE A 140 4.90 -2.44 3.76
CA PHE A 140 5.67 -2.06 2.58
C PHE A 140 7.09 -1.65 2.95
N GLY A 141 8.05 -2.13 2.18
CA GLY A 141 9.39 -1.56 2.08
C GLY A 141 9.56 -0.89 0.71
N ILE A 142 10.15 0.30 0.69
CA ILE A 142 10.37 1.09 -0.53
C ILE A 142 11.85 1.44 -0.63
N TRP A 143 12.51 0.97 -1.68
CA TRP A 143 13.91 1.27 -1.96
C TRP A 143 14.03 2.11 -3.22
N ARG A 144 14.96 3.06 -3.22
CA ARG A 144 15.29 3.85 -4.41
C ARG A 144 16.23 3.05 -5.32
N ARG A 145 15.85 2.85 -6.58
CA ARG A 145 16.67 2.25 -7.64
C ARG A 145 17.56 3.31 -8.28
N GLU A 146 18.80 2.96 -8.59
CA GLU A 146 19.71 3.86 -9.28
C GLU A 146 19.41 3.88 -10.78
N ALA A 147 19.55 5.05 -11.41
CA ALA A 147 19.26 5.22 -12.82
C ALA A 147 20.18 4.34 -13.69
N GLY A 148 19.59 3.50 -14.54
CA GLY A 148 20.34 2.60 -15.42
C GLY A 148 20.80 1.29 -14.77
N GLU A 149 20.45 1.05 -13.51
CA GLU A 149 20.69 -0.23 -12.85
C GLU A 149 19.88 -1.34 -13.58
N PRO A 150 20.54 -2.38 -14.13
CA PRO A 150 19.84 -3.50 -14.76
C PRO A 150 19.01 -4.22 -13.71
N PHE A 151 17.78 -4.58 -14.07
CA PHE A 151 16.91 -5.33 -13.17
C PHE A 151 17.36 -6.79 -13.10
N SER A 152 17.54 -7.30 -11.89
CA SER A 152 17.69 -8.71 -11.55
C SER A 152 17.02 -9.00 -10.21
N ASP A 153 16.69 -10.25 -9.93
CA ASP A 153 16.17 -10.63 -8.60
C ASP A 153 17.16 -10.29 -7.48
N GLU A 154 18.47 -10.33 -7.74
CA GLU A 154 19.45 -9.88 -6.73
C GLU A 154 19.39 -8.37 -6.48
N SER A 155 19.02 -7.56 -7.48
CA SER A 155 18.88 -6.09 -7.31
C SER A 155 17.71 -5.69 -6.42
N SER A 156 16.73 -6.59 -6.21
CA SER A 156 15.60 -6.40 -5.29
C SER A 156 15.91 -6.83 -3.86
N LEU A 157 16.99 -7.59 -3.64
CA LEU A 157 17.47 -8.02 -2.32
C LEU A 157 18.42 -6.97 -1.74
N ARG A 158 17.84 -5.97 -1.08
CA ARG A 158 18.58 -4.86 -0.46
C ARG A 158 18.51 -4.94 1.06
N PRO A 159 19.56 -4.51 1.78
CA PRO A 159 19.48 -4.36 3.22
C PRO A 159 18.37 -3.36 3.60
N GLY A 160 17.66 -3.68 4.69
CA GLY A 160 16.65 -2.82 5.31
C GLY A 160 17.25 -1.67 6.10
#